data_AF-A0A0J7IMZ8-F1
#
_entry.id   AF-A0A0J7IMZ8-F1
#
_cell.length_a   1.000
_cell.length_b   1.000
_cell.length_c   1.000
_cell.angle_alpha   90.00
_cell.angle_beta   90.00
_cell.angle_gamma   90.00
#
_symmetry.space_group_name_H-M   'P 1'
#
loop_
_entity.id
_entity.type
_entity.pdbx_description
1 polymer ?
#
loop_
_entity_poly.entity_id
_entity_poly.type
_entity_poly.pdbx_seq_one_letter_code
_entity_poly.pdbx_strand_id
1 'polypeptide(L)'
;MKRILVILFFLFFEFSQSQQINLQGNWILDKIQYQNGNPLEVNHPSYSNFLEYNFNGNNLEINNQKFKVSIDNSSISTNFRKMQYKFENEYLVLNEIGDDKIYYFLKTNDYLTKYPEFEPNEISFENKKVFESNSIIKPTFTNTENFEEFIRKNIPSYSSISATNNFFKARYILTKENRIIDIQIIEGITKTFDNEYKNALLKSEKFMKNNFGKDLLVTQTFNFFKMFAGLTNKEEKEIYSFVKNGNQFYEKNEFDKAIANYEKLLTINIKPEITERFGYSLDQAFVNLGVSYLATENNAKACNSFKKVGDKTNFKVRNYLINFCK
;
A
#
# COMPACT_ATOMS: atom_id res chain seq x y z
N MET A 1 54.68 1.54 -1.81
CA MET A 1 53.58 0.56 -1.73
C MET A 1 52.71 0.69 -0.47
N LYS A 2 53.26 0.72 0.77
CA LYS A 2 52.42 0.87 2.00
C LYS A 2 51.58 2.16 2.07
N ARG A 3 52.07 3.32 1.60
CA ARG A 3 51.29 4.59 1.59
C ARG A 3 50.15 4.61 0.57
N ILE A 4 50.31 3.95 -0.59
CA ILE A 4 49.27 3.84 -1.62
C ILE A 4 48.15 2.91 -1.16
N LEU A 5 48.49 1.84 -0.43
CA LEU A 5 47.51 0.90 0.13
C LEU A 5 46.62 1.54 1.21
N VAL A 6 47.18 2.46 2.02
CA VAL A 6 46.43 3.22 3.02
C VAL A 6 45.47 4.22 2.37
N ILE A 7 45.91 4.95 1.33
CA ILE A 7 45.06 5.92 0.61
C ILE A 7 43.91 5.20 -0.11
N LEU A 8 44.15 4.04 -0.73
CA LEU A 8 43.09 3.20 -1.29
C LEU A 8 42.10 2.76 -0.21
N PHE A 9 42.57 2.35 0.97
CA PHE A 9 41.70 1.95 2.08
C PHE A 9 40.80 3.08 2.58
N PHE A 10 41.30 4.31 2.66
CA PHE A 10 40.50 5.48 3.03
C PHE A 10 39.42 5.82 1.99
N LEU A 11 39.76 5.77 0.69
CA LEU A 11 38.81 6.03 -0.40
C LEU A 11 37.68 5.00 -0.46
N PHE A 12 37.97 3.73 -0.18
CA PHE A 12 36.93 2.68 -0.12
C PHE A 12 35.96 2.91 1.05
N PHE A 13 36.45 3.32 2.23
CA PHE A 13 35.60 3.59 3.39
C PHE A 13 34.68 4.81 3.20
N GLU A 14 35.17 5.88 2.59
CA GLU A 14 34.35 7.07 2.32
C GLU A 14 33.22 6.78 1.33
N PHE A 15 33.50 5.99 0.29
CA PHE A 15 32.49 5.62 -0.71
C PHE A 15 31.41 4.69 -0.13
N SER A 16 31.79 3.74 0.72
CA SER A 16 30.86 2.87 1.47
C SER A 16 29.89 3.67 2.35
N GLN A 17 30.43 4.60 3.13
CA GLN A 17 29.64 5.44 4.04
C GLN A 17 28.72 6.38 3.25
N SER A 18 29.19 6.96 2.15
CA SER A 18 28.38 7.85 1.31
C SER A 18 27.16 7.14 0.71
N GLN A 19 27.32 5.91 0.21
CA GLN A 19 26.17 5.18 -0.33
C GLN A 19 25.15 4.80 0.75
N GLN A 20 25.64 4.38 1.91
CA GLN A 20 24.77 4.03 3.03
C GLN A 20 23.97 5.26 3.50
N ILE A 21 24.56 6.46 3.50
CA ILE A 21 23.89 7.72 3.80
C ILE A 21 22.82 8.04 2.75
N ASN A 22 23.14 7.91 1.46
CA ASN A 22 22.19 8.20 0.37
C ASN A 22 20.98 7.25 0.38
N LEU A 23 21.17 6.01 0.84
CA LEU A 23 20.11 5.01 0.94
C LEU A 23 19.06 5.36 2.01
N GLN A 24 19.40 6.17 3.02
CA GLN A 24 18.52 6.47 4.17
C GLN A 24 17.23 7.20 3.77
N GLY A 25 16.11 6.88 4.42
CA GLY A 25 14.80 7.50 4.21
C GLY A 25 13.84 6.65 3.37
N ASN A 26 12.72 7.28 2.98
CA ASN A 26 11.62 6.63 2.26
C ASN A 26 11.85 6.59 0.75
N TRP A 27 11.50 5.45 0.17
CA TRP A 27 11.61 5.12 -1.25
C TRP A 27 10.31 4.49 -1.72
N ILE A 28 9.68 5.08 -2.73
CA ILE A 28 8.41 4.65 -3.29
C ILE A 28 8.68 4.01 -4.65
N LEU A 29 8.12 2.81 -4.86
CA LEU A 29 8.23 2.11 -6.13
C LEU A 29 7.56 2.92 -7.24
N ASP A 30 8.33 3.23 -8.28
CA ASP A 30 7.85 3.89 -9.49
C ASP A 30 7.48 2.87 -10.56
N LYS A 31 8.38 1.92 -10.84
CA LYS A 31 8.17 0.90 -11.87
C LYS A 31 9.02 -0.36 -11.64
N ILE A 32 8.59 -1.43 -12.30
CA ILE A 32 9.30 -2.70 -12.39
C ILE A 32 9.43 -3.08 -13.87
N GLN A 33 10.58 -3.62 -14.24
CA GLN A 33 10.81 -4.18 -15.58
C GLN A 33 11.71 -5.41 -15.46
N TYR A 34 11.73 -6.24 -16.48
CA TYR A 34 12.69 -7.34 -16.59
C TYR A 34 14.11 -6.81 -16.87
N GLN A 35 15.14 -7.60 -16.55
CA GLN A 35 16.55 -7.28 -16.81
C GLN A 35 16.86 -7.03 -18.28
N ASN A 36 16.09 -7.64 -19.19
CA ASN A 36 16.18 -7.40 -20.63
C ASN A 36 15.54 -6.05 -21.07
N GLY A 37 14.96 -5.30 -20.13
CA GLY A 37 14.28 -4.03 -20.37
C GLY A 37 12.80 -4.15 -20.73
N ASN A 38 12.25 -5.37 -20.85
CA ASN A 38 10.85 -5.56 -21.17
C ASN A 38 9.96 -5.17 -19.97
N PRO A 39 8.79 -4.54 -20.21
CA PRO A 39 7.81 -4.32 -19.16
C PRO A 39 7.22 -5.64 -18.65
N LEU A 40 6.65 -5.62 -17.45
CA LEU A 40 5.86 -6.74 -16.94
C LEU A 40 4.61 -6.97 -17.79
N GLU A 41 4.16 -8.21 -17.88
CA GLU A 41 2.87 -8.55 -18.47
C GLU A 41 1.72 -7.90 -17.69
N VAL A 42 0.65 -7.52 -18.39
CA VAL A 42 -0.49 -6.83 -17.77
C VAL A 42 -1.23 -7.66 -16.72
N ASN A 43 -1.14 -8.99 -16.78
CA ASN A 43 -1.71 -9.89 -15.77
C ASN A 43 -0.72 -10.24 -14.65
N HIS A 44 0.52 -9.72 -14.69
CA HIS A 44 1.52 -9.97 -13.67
C HIS A 44 1.07 -9.35 -12.32
N PRO A 45 1.14 -10.05 -11.17
CA PRO A 45 0.68 -9.54 -9.88
C PRO A 45 1.33 -8.23 -9.42
N SER A 46 2.56 -7.96 -9.88
CA SER A 46 3.30 -6.73 -9.61
C SER A 46 3.16 -5.64 -10.68
N TYR A 47 2.25 -5.78 -11.65
CA TYR A 47 2.09 -4.79 -12.72
C TYR A 47 1.67 -3.40 -12.19
N SER A 48 0.75 -3.39 -11.22
CA SER A 48 0.28 -2.17 -10.53
C SER A 48 0.10 -2.47 -9.05
N ASN A 49 1.15 -2.20 -8.26
CA ASN A 49 1.15 -2.42 -6.82
C ASN A 49 1.84 -1.27 -6.09
N PHE A 50 1.56 -1.14 -4.80
CA PHE A 50 2.29 -0.25 -3.91
C PHE A 50 3.43 -1.00 -3.22
N LEU A 51 4.61 -0.39 -3.23
CA LEU A 51 5.75 -0.86 -2.45
C LEU A 51 6.56 0.35 -1.96
N GLU A 52 6.77 0.40 -0.66
CA GLU A 52 7.56 1.44 0.01
C GLU A 52 8.64 0.79 0.86
N TYR A 53 9.87 1.28 0.69
CA TYR A 53 11.03 0.94 1.50
C TYR A 53 11.43 2.15 2.33
N ASN A 54 11.64 1.95 3.63
CA ASN A 54 12.22 2.96 4.51
C ASN A 54 13.49 2.42 5.15
N PHE A 55 14.63 3.02 4.81
CA PHE A 55 15.93 2.69 5.41
C PHE A 55 16.22 3.65 6.56
N ASN A 56 16.46 3.11 7.75
CA ASN A 56 16.84 3.88 8.93
C ASN A 56 17.94 3.17 9.73
N GLY A 57 19.19 3.60 9.48
CA GLY A 57 20.40 2.95 9.94
C GLY A 57 20.48 1.51 9.40
N ASN A 58 20.50 0.55 10.32
CA ASN A 58 20.56 -0.89 10.01
C ASN A 58 19.17 -1.55 10.07
N ASN A 59 18.11 -0.77 9.83
CA ASN A 59 16.74 -1.27 9.73
C ASN A 59 16.18 -0.92 8.36
N LEU A 60 15.44 -1.85 7.78
CA LEU A 60 14.61 -1.65 6.59
C LEU A 60 13.17 -1.94 6.98
N GLU A 61 12.28 -1.02 6.68
CA GLU A 61 10.85 -1.23 6.77
C GLU A 61 10.27 -1.36 5.35
N ILE A 62 9.55 -2.45 5.08
CA ILE A 62 8.88 -2.71 3.80
C ILE A 62 7.38 -2.72 4.06
N ASN A 63 6.63 -1.77 3.51
CA ASN A 63 5.17 -1.66 3.73
C ASN A 63 4.77 -1.84 5.21
N ASN A 64 5.48 -1.15 6.12
CA ASN A 64 5.32 -1.20 7.58
C ASN A 64 5.84 -2.46 8.31
N GLN A 65 6.50 -3.40 7.62
CA GLN A 65 7.15 -4.54 8.23
C GLN A 65 8.64 -4.28 8.43
N LYS A 66 9.12 -4.38 9.66
CA LYS A 66 10.50 -4.04 10.05
C LYS A 66 11.41 -5.26 9.94
N PHE A 67 12.56 -5.07 9.31
CA PHE A 67 13.62 -6.04 9.12
C PHE A 67 14.95 -5.46 9.58
N LYS A 68 15.79 -6.30 10.20
CA LYS A 68 17.22 -5.97 10.37
C LYS A 68 17.94 -6.18 9.05
N VAL A 69 18.83 -5.26 8.71
CA VAL A 69 19.58 -5.31 7.46
C VAL A 69 21.06 -5.08 7.66
N SER A 70 21.86 -5.77 6.83
CA SER A 70 23.26 -5.46 6.57
C SER A 70 23.35 -4.78 5.22
N ILE A 71 24.02 -3.64 5.16
CA ILE A 71 24.20 -2.85 3.93
C ILE A 71 25.69 -2.80 3.65
N ASP A 72 26.07 -3.33 2.49
CA ASP A 72 27.42 -3.21 1.92
C ASP A 72 27.34 -2.30 0.67
N ASN A 73 28.47 -2.03 0.00
CA ASN A 73 28.58 -1.05 -1.09
C ASN A 73 27.67 -1.25 -2.31
N SER A 74 27.09 -2.42 -2.48
CA SER A 74 26.22 -2.73 -3.62
C SER A 74 25.20 -3.81 -3.29
N SER A 75 25.06 -4.15 -2.00
CA SER A 75 24.12 -5.18 -1.59
C SER A 75 23.48 -4.88 -0.25
N ILE A 76 22.18 -5.17 -0.19
CA ILE A 76 21.37 -5.13 1.02
C ILE A 76 20.99 -6.58 1.34
N SER A 77 21.28 -7.02 2.55
CA SER A 77 20.96 -8.37 3.01
C SER A 77 20.07 -8.31 4.24
N THR A 78 19.04 -9.13 4.26
CA THR A 78 18.23 -9.44 5.44
C THR A 78 18.37 -10.94 5.75
N ASN A 79 17.75 -11.43 6.82
CA ASN A 79 17.73 -12.87 7.10
C ASN A 79 17.03 -13.72 6.03
N PHE A 80 16.21 -13.11 5.18
CA PHE A 80 15.34 -13.83 4.24
C PHE A 80 15.64 -13.55 2.77
N ARG A 81 16.34 -12.46 2.48
CA ARG A 81 16.56 -11.98 1.11
C ARG A 81 17.85 -11.21 0.96
N LYS A 82 18.40 -11.22 -0.25
CA LYS A 82 19.58 -10.44 -0.64
C LYS A 82 19.30 -9.71 -1.94
N MET A 83 19.59 -8.42 -1.96
CA MET A 83 19.35 -7.54 -3.10
C MET A 83 20.64 -6.87 -3.50
N GLN A 84 20.86 -6.74 -4.81
CA GLN A 84 21.83 -5.79 -5.36
C GLN A 84 21.17 -4.43 -5.48
N TYR A 85 21.94 -3.36 -5.23
CA TYR A 85 21.45 -2.01 -5.41
C TYR A 85 22.49 -1.10 -6.06
N LYS A 86 21.98 -0.07 -6.73
CA LYS A 86 22.76 1.07 -7.25
C LYS A 86 21.88 2.30 -7.33
N PHE A 87 22.51 3.46 -7.45
CA PHE A 87 21.82 4.71 -7.78
C PHE A 87 22.02 5.03 -9.26
N GLU A 88 20.93 5.31 -9.96
CA GLU A 88 20.94 5.74 -11.37
C GLU A 88 20.06 6.98 -11.51
N ASN A 89 20.68 8.13 -11.77
CA ASN A 89 20.02 9.43 -11.71
C ASN A 89 19.31 9.62 -10.35
N GLU A 90 18.01 9.93 -10.35
CA GLU A 90 17.17 10.05 -9.16
C GLU A 90 16.70 8.70 -8.57
N TYR A 91 16.96 7.56 -9.24
CA TYR A 91 16.43 6.27 -8.80
C TYR A 91 17.37 5.52 -7.86
N LEU A 92 16.79 4.90 -6.84
CA LEU A 92 17.33 3.68 -6.24
C LEU A 92 16.87 2.50 -7.10
N VAL A 93 17.85 1.79 -7.67
CA VAL A 93 17.60 0.62 -8.52
C VAL A 93 17.94 -0.63 -7.72
N LEU A 94 16.98 -1.55 -7.60
CA LEU A 94 17.12 -2.80 -6.87
C LEU A 94 16.90 -4.00 -7.77
N ASN A 95 17.69 -5.06 -7.56
CA ASN A 95 17.46 -6.38 -8.13
C ASN A 95 17.65 -7.44 -7.04
N GLU A 96 16.64 -8.29 -6.84
CA GLU A 96 16.73 -9.39 -5.89
C GLU A 96 17.56 -10.53 -6.49
N ILE A 97 18.46 -11.13 -5.71
CA ILE A 97 19.33 -12.19 -6.22
C ILE A 97 18.48 -13.42 -6.56
N GLY A 98 18.61 -13.90 -7.79
CA GLY A 98 17.79 -15.01 -8.31
C GLY A 98 16.48 -14.55 -8.96
N ASP A 99 16.24 -13.24 -9.00
CA ASP A 99 15.11 -12.63 -9.71
C ASP A 99 15.60 -11.90 -10.98
N ASP A 100 14.83 -12.00 -12.06
CA ASP A 100 15.06 -11.32 -13.33
C ASP A 100 14.39 -9.94 -13.41
N LYS A 101 13.74 -9.48 -12.33
CA LYS A 101 13.11 -8.15 -12.22
C LYS A 101 14.06 -7.10 -11.65
N ILE A 102 13.94 -5.88 -12.19
CA ILE A 102 14.59 -4.67 -11.70
C ILE A 102 13.51 -3.70 -11.21
N TYR A 103 13.68 -3.22 -10.00
CA TYR A 103 12.77 -2.31 -9.31
C TYR A 103 13.38 -0.92 -9.24
N TYR A 104 12.60 0.09 -9.61
CA TYR A 104 13.00 1.50 -9.64
C TYR A 104 12.22 2.26 -8.59
N PHE A 105 12.91 2.85 -7.63
CA PHE A 105 12.31 3.61 -6.55
C PHE A 105 12.75 5.08 -6.60
N LEU A 106 11.84 5.96 -6.23
CA LEU A 106 12.08 7.39 -6.07
C LEU A 106 11.99 7.77 -4.60
N LYS A 107 12.71 8.82 -4.18
CA LYS A 107 12.43 9.47 -2.90
C LYS A 107 11.01 10.03 -2.91
N THR A 108 10.41 10.19 -1.73
CA THR A 108 9.05 10.76 -1.60
C THR A 108 8.87 12.08 -2.35
N ASN A 109 9.81 13.03 -2.22
CA ASN A 109 9.71 14.33 -2.90
C ASN A 109 9.84 14.21 -4.43
N ASP A 110 10.74 13.36 -4.92
CA ASP A 110 10.90 13.12 -6.37
C ASP A 110 9.67 12.42 -6.93
N TYR A 111 9.09 11.48 -6.18
CA TYR A 111 7.85 10.80 -6.53
C TYR A 111 6.68 11.79 -6.65
N LEU A 112 6.51 12.69 -5.68
CA LEU A 112 5.45 13.72 -5.71
C LEU A 112 5.67 14.76 -6.81
N THR A 113 6.92 15.11 -7.10
CA THR A 113 7.26 15.99 -8.23
C THR A 113 6.85 15.35 -9.56
N LYS A 114 7.09 14.05 -9.71
CA LYS A 114 6.74 13.28 -10.90
C LYS A 114 5.23 13.00 -11.00
N TYR A 115 4.57 12.80 -9.87
CA TYR A 115 3.16 12.42 -9.75
C TYR A 115 2.41 13.33 -8.77
N PRO A 116 2.15 14.59 -9.16
CA PRO A 116 1.55 15.58 -8.29
C PRO A 116 0.12 15.24 -7.89
N GLU A 117 -0.55 14.30 -8.56
CA GLU A 117 -1.87 13.78 -8.15
C GLU A 117 -1.85 13.10 -6.76
N PHE A 118 -0.68 12.71 -6.25
CA PHE A 118 -0.52 12.18 -4.89
C PHE A 118 -0.32 13.26 -3.82
N GLU A 119 -0.24 14.53 -4.18
CA GLU A 119 -0.25 15.61 -3.20
C GLU A 119 -1.61 15.64 -2.49
N PRO A 120 -1.64 15.64 -1.15
CA PRO A 120 -2.89 15.72 -0.39
C PRO A 120 -3.74 16.93 -0.76
N ASN A 121 -5.04 16.70 -0.92
CA ASN A 121 -6.00 17.78 -1.12
C ASN A 121 -6.30 18.51 0.20
N GLU A 122 -6.36 19.85 0.16
CA GLU A 122 -6.89 20.65 1.26
C GLU A 122 -8.42 20.47 1.32
N ILE A 123 -8.92 20.12 2.51
CA ILE A 123 -10.34 19.94 2.79
C ILE A 123 -10.72 20.62 4.11
N SER A 124 -12.01 20.91 4.26
CA SER A 124 -12.57 21.39 5.52
C SER A 124 -13.11 20.21 6.34
N PHE A 125 -12.61 20.04 7.56
CA PHE A 125 -13.09 19.04 8.51
C PHE A 125 -13.24 19.69 9.89
N GLU A 126 -14.43 19.58 10.50
CA GLU A 126 -14.72 20.23 11.80
C GLU A 126 -14.36 21.73 11.83
N ASN A 127 -14.66 22.44 10.74
CA ASN A 127 -14.32 23.86 10.52
C ASN A 127 -12.82 24.17 10.53
N LYS A 128 -11.95 23.16 10.39
CA LYS A 128 -10.50 23.29 10.27
C LYS A 128 -10.07 22.95 8.85
N LYS A 129 -9.06 23.66 8.37
CA LYS A 129 -8.37 23.33 7.12
C LYS A 129 -7.36 22.23 7.40
N VAL A 130 -7.53 21.09 6.74
CA VAL A 130 -6.67 19.91 6.90
C VAL A 130 -6.39 19.27 5.54
N PHE A 131 -5.43 18.36 5.50
CA PHE A 131 -5.00 17.67 4.29
C PHE A 131 -5.30 16.18 4.41
N GLU A 132 -5.96 15.58 3.42
CA GLU A 132 -6.32 14.15 3.50
C GLU A 132 -5.07 13.26 3.33
N SER A 133 -4.76 12.44 4.34
CA SER A 133 -3.64 11.52 4.28
C SER A 133 -3.85 10.45 3.20
N ASN A 134 -2.77 10.01 2.55
CA ASN A 134 -2.81 8.97 1.53
C ASN A 134 -1.63 7.99 1.69
N SER A 135 -1.42 7.08 0.73
CA SER A 135 -0.36 6.06 0.82
C SER A 135 1.06 6.62 0.87
N ILE A 136 1.27 7.86 0.39
CA ILE A 136 2.56 8.55 0.31
C ILE A 136 2.75 9.52 1.47
N ILE A 137 1.79 10.44 1.65
CA ILE A 137 1.77 11.38 2.76
C ILE A 137 0.87 10.86 3.86
N LYS A 138 1.51 10.22 4.85
CA LYS A 138 0.87 9.58 5.99
C LYS A 138 1.70 9.77 7.27
N PRO A 139 1.07 9.59 8.44
CA PRO A 139 1.81 9.51 9.69
C PRO A 139 2.85 8.38 9.67
N THR A 140 3.98 8.60 10.34
CA THR A 140 4.91 7.52 10.69
C THR A 140 4.74 7.12 12.15
N PHE A 141 4.98 5.84 12.46
CA PHE A 141 4.78 5.28 13.79
C PHE A 141 6.07 4.68 14.34
N THR A 142 6.57 5.27 15.43
CA THR A 142 7.94 5.00 15.93
C THR A 142 7.98 4.02 17.11
N ASN A 143 6.90 3.29 17.40
CA ASN A 143 6.92 2.25 18.43
C ASN A 143 7.75 1.02 17.97
N THR A 144 8.13 0.16 18.91
CA THR A 144 8.77 -1.12 18.62
C THR A 144 7.86 -2.04 17.80
N GLU A 145 6.56 -2.05 18.10
CA GLU A 145 5.54 -2.71 17.27
C GLU A 145 5.00 -1.77 16.18
N ASN A 146 4.31 -2.33 15.17
CA ASN A 146 3.63 -1.52 14.16
C ASN A 146 2.32 -0.93 14.71
N PHE A 147 1.75 0.05 14.02
CA PHE A 147 0.58 0.80 14.49
C PHE A 147 -0.64 -0.10 14.72
N GLU A 148 -0.95 -0.98 13.78
CA GLU A 148 -2.10 -1.89 13.86
C GLU A 148 -1.97 -2.83 15.08
N GLU A 149 -0.78 -3.37 15.31
CA GLU A 149 -0.47 -4.23 16.44
C GLU A 149 -0.63 -3.49 17.77
N PHE A 150 -0.13 -2.25 17.84
CA PHE A 150 -0.26 -1.40 19.02
C PHE A 150 -1.73 -1.14 19.34
N ILE A 151 -2.52 -0.74 18.34
CA ILE A 151 -3.95 -0.45 18.55
C ILE A 151 -4.69 -1.72 19.00
N ARG A 152 -4.45 -2.85 18.32
CA ARG A 152 -5.05 -4.13 18.67
C ARG A 152 -4.83 -4.50 20.14
N LYS A 153 -3.58 -4.41 20.64
CA LYS A 153 -3.25 -4.74 22.03
C LYS A 153 -3.85 -3.79 23.05
N ASN A 154 -4.16 -2.57 22.64
CA ASN A 154 -4.71 -1.53 23.50
C ASN A 154 -6.25 -1.45 23.46
N ILE A 155 -6.91 -2.34 22.73
CA ILE A 155 -8.37 -2.50 22.69
C ILE A 155 -8.73 -3.86 23.34
N PRO A 156 -9.13 -3.90 24.62
CA PRO A 156 -9.48 -5.13 25.32
C PRO A 156 -10.51 -6.01 24.59
N SER A 157 -11.51 -5.40 23.95
CA SER A 157 -12.55 -6.11 23.20
C SER A 157 -12.13 -6.54 21.79
N TYR A 158 -10.91 -6.23 21.34
CA TYR A 158 -10.51 -6.50 19.96
C TYR A 158 -10.65 -7.97 19.58
N SER A 159 -10.13 -8.89 20.40
CA SER A 159 -10.14 -10.31 20.06
C SER A 159 -11.55 -10.87 19.91
N SER A 160 -12.48 -10.52 20.80
CA SER A 160 -13.87 -10.97 20.72
C SER A 160 -14.61 -10.35 19.54
N ILE A 161 -14.40 -9.05 19.28
CA ILE A 161 -15.01 -8.33 18.15
C ILE A 161 -14.47 -8.84 16.81
N SER A 162 -13.17 -9.06 16.71
CA SER A 162 -12.49 -9.54 15.50
C SER A 162 -12.92 -10.96 15.08
N ALA A 163 -13.45 -11.75 16.01
CA ALA A 163 -14.02 -13.08 15.74
C ALA A 163 -15.43 -13.03 15.10
N THR A 164 -16.00 -11.84 14.92
CA THR A 164 -17.33 -11.60 14.36
C THR A 164 -17.25 -10.69 13.13
N ASN A 165 -18.24 -10.78 12.24
CA ASN A 165 -18.28 -9.97 11.01
C ASN A 165 -18.58 -8.51 11.34
N ASN A 166 -17.55 -7.68 11.41
CA ASN A 166 -17.71 -6.25 11.66
C ASN A 166 -16.80 -5.42 10.76
N PHE A 167 -17.20 -4.18 10.55
CA PHE A 167 -16.38 -3.15 9.96
C PHE A 167 -16.36 -1.95 10.91
N PHE A 168 -15.19 -1.33 11.04
CA PHE A 168 -15.00 -0.14 11.83
C PHE A 168 -14.29 0.91 11.00
N LYS A 169 -14.73 2.17 11.13
CA LYS A 169 -14.13 3.31 10.44
C LYS A 169 -14.10 4.52 11.36
N ALA A 170 -12.91 5.09 11.51
CA ALA A 170 -12.71 6.32 12.26
C ALA A 170 -11.84 7.31 11.48
N ARG A 171 -12.02 8.59 11.78
CA ARG A 171 -11.22 9.70 11.29
C ARG A 171 -10.69 10.50 12.45
N TYR A 172 -9.50 11.07 12.30
CA TYR A 172 -8.92 11.96 13.30
C TYR A 172 -7.94 12.92 12.63
N ILE A 173 -7.70 14.07 13.26
CA ILE A 173 -6.66 14.99 12.83
C ILE A 173 -5.38 14.64 13.59
N LEU A 174 -4.27 14.45 12.86
CA LEU A 174 -2.92 14.49 13.39
C LEU A 174 -2.31 15.85 13.05
N THR A 175 -2.14 16.71 14.05
CA THR A 175 -1.62 18.06 13.82
C THR A 175 -0.16 18.04 13.39
N LYS A 176 0.32 19.15 12.83
CA LYS A 176 1.76 19.34 12.52
C LYS A 176 2.66 19.25 13.76
N GLU A 177 2.12 19.49 14.96
CA GLU A 177 2.80 19.29 16.26
C GLU A 177 2.70 17.85 16.78
N ASN A 178 2.15 16.91 16.00
CA ASN A 178 1.98 15.50 16.36
C ASN A 178 0.94 15.27 17.47
N ARG A 179 -0.12 16.09 17.53
CA ARG A 179 -1.23 15.88 18.47
C ARG A 179 -2.42 15.24 17.75
N ILE A 180 -3.09 14.31 18.42
CA ILE A 180 -4.32 13.68 17.92
C ILE A 180 -5.51 14.46 18.48
N ILE A 181 -6.32 15.01 17.58
CA ILE A 181 -7.53 15.75 17.92
C ILE A 181 -8.71 15.34 17.05
N ASP A 182 -9.92 15.75 17.43
CA ASP A 182 -11.15 15.60 16.64
C ASP A 182 -11.41 14.17 16.14
N ILE A 183 -11.30 13.19 17.05
CA ILE A 183 -11.53 11.78 16.73
C ILE A 183 -13.03 11.52 16.50
N GLN A 184 -13.38 11.23 15.26
CA GLN A 184 -14.72 10.90 14.81
C GLN A 184 -14.84 9.40 14.50
N ILE A 185 -15.83 8.74 15.09
CA ILE A 185 -16.21 7.38 14.71
C ILE A 185 -17.28 7.51 13.63
N ILE A 186 -16.96 7.05 12.41
CA ILE A 186 -17.86 7.10 11.26
C ILE A 186 -18.75 5.86 11.26
N GLU A 187 -18.13 4.70 11.43
CA GLU A 187 -18.80 3.40 11.54
C GLU A 187 -18.26 2.69 12.78
N GLY A 188 -19.07 2.69 13.83
CA GLY A 188 -18.73 2.04 15.10
C GLY A 188 -19.20 0.59 15.15
N ILE A 189 -18.66 -0.18 16.10
CA ILE A 189 -19.07 -1.58 16.33
C ILE A 189 -19.93 -1.68 17.58
N THR A 190 -19.38 -1.24 18.71
CA THR A 190 -20.11 -1.09 19.97
C THR A 190 -19.57 0.14 20.69
N LYS A 191 -20.38 0.80 21.53
CA LYS A 191 -19.91 1.94 22.33
C LYS A 191 -18.65 1.61 23.14
N THR A 192 -18.54 0.39 23.63
CA THR A 192 -17.35 -0.10 24.34
C THR A 192 -16.13 -0.13 23.42
N PHE A 193 -16.22 -0.84 22.28
CA PHE A 193 -15.13 -0.92 21.31
C PHE A 193 -14.71 0.46 20.81
N ASP A 194 -15.67 1.33 20.48
CA ASP A 194 -15.42 2.67 19.96
C ASP A 194 -14.66 3.54 20.98
N ASN A 195 -15.01 3.45 22.26
CA ASN A 195 -14.31 4.15 23.34
C ASN A 195 -12.91 3.57 23.59
N GLU A 196 -12.77 2.25 23.57
CA GLU A 196 -11.47 1.58 23.67
C GLU A 196 -10.54 1.97 22.52
N TYR A 197 -11.06 2.05 21.29
CA TYR A 197 -10.31 2.55 20.14
C TYR A 197 -9.82 3.98 20.35
N LYS A 198 -10.71 4.91 20.76
CA LYS A 198 -10.31 6.30 21.05
C LYS A 198 -9.19 6.36 22.08
N ASN A 199 -9.31 5.58 23.16
CA ASN A 199 -8.30 5.50 24.20
C ASN A 199 -6.97 4.92 23.69
N ALA A 200 -7.03 3.86 22.88
CA ALA A 200 -5.85 3.26 22.25
C ALA A 200 -5.16 4.24 21.30
N LEU A 201 -5.93 4.96 20.48
CA LEU A 201 -5.44 5.97 19.56
C LEU A 201 -4.75 7.11 20.32
N LEU A 202 -5.35 7.67 21.37
CA LEU A 202 -4.73 8.70 22.20
C LEU A 202 -3.43 8.22 22.88
N LYS A 203 -3.38 6.96 23.34
CA LYS A 203 -2.13 6.36 23.87
C LYS A 203 -1.03 6.25 22.82
N SER A 204 -1.40 6.15 21.55
CA SER A 204 -0.46 6.03 20.42
C SER A 204 0.21 7.36 20.05
N GLU A 205 -0.37 8.50 20.46
CA GLU A 205 0.04 9.86 20.04
C GLU A 205 1.55 10.10 20.19
N LYS A 206 2.15 9.70 21.32
CA LYS A 206 3.58 9.88 21.59
C LYS A 206 4.52 9.18 20.58
N PHE A 207 4.00 8.22 19.82
CA PHE A 207 4.73 7.49 18.79
C PHE A 207 4.36 7.92 17.37
N MET A 208 3.34 8.77 17.20
CA MET A 208 2.91 9.27 15.91
C MET A 208 3.77 10.47 15.51
N LYS A 209 4.17 10.50 14.24
CA LYS A 209 4.89 11.62 13.65
C LYS A 209 4.24 12.05 12.34
N ASN A 210 3.92 13.33 12.26
CA ASN A 210 3.49 14.02 11.07
C ASN A 210 4.67 14.80 10.48
N ASN A 211 5.27 14.24 9.43
CA ASN A 211 6.40 14.87 8.76
C ASN A 211 6.00 15.79 7.60
N PHE A 212 4.70 15.96 7.35
CA PHE A 212 4.18 16.77 6.24
C PHE A 212 4.21 18.28 6.54
N GLY A 213 4.24 18.66 7.81
CA GLY A 213 4.28 20.07 8.24
C GLY A 213 2.92 20.79 8.20
N LYS A 214 1.83 20.09 7.83
CA LYS A 214 0.45 20.56 7.91
C LYS A 214 -0.43 19.51 8.60
N ASP A 215 -1.58 19.94 9.11
CA ASP A 215 -2.52 19.04 9.79
C ASP A 215 -3.08 18.00 8.80
N LEU A 216 -2.99 16.72 9.18
CA LEU A 216 -3.44 15.60 8.36
C LEU A 216 -4.76 15.05 8.89
N LEU A 217 -5.76 14.90 8.02
CA LEU A 217 -6.92 14.05 8.30
C LEU A 217 -6.55 12.60 7.97
N VAL A 218 -6.55 11.76 8.99
CA VAL A 218 -6.22 10.34 8.87
C VAL A 218 -7.48 9.51 8.98
N THR A 219 -7.70 8.60 8.04
CA THR A 219 -8.77 7.60 8.11
C THR A 219 -8.18 6.26 8.49
N GLN A 220 -8.73 5.64 9.54
CA GLN A 220 -8.38 4.28 9.96
C GLN A 220 -9.59 3.37 9.79
N THR A 221 -9.36 2.16 9.28
CA THR A 221 -10.39 1.13 9.18
C THR A 221 -9.93 -0.16 9.85
N PHE A 222 -10.89 -0.96 10.34
CA PHE A 222 -10.71 -2.38 10.62
C PHE A 222 -11.78 -3.16 9.87
N ASN A 223 -11.35 -4.14 9.09
CA ASN A 223 -12.24 -5.09 8.46
C ASN A 223 -12.10 -6.45 9.14
N PHE A 224 -13.02 -6.77 10.04
CA PHE A 224 -13.09 -8.04 10.74
C PHE A 224 -13.94 -9.01 9.94
N PHE A 225 -13.37 -9.51 8.84
CA PHE A 225 -14.04 -10.48 7.99
C PHE A 225 -13.91 -11.89 8.56
N LYS A 226 -15.02 -12.47 9.01
CA LYS A 226 -15.13 -13.89 9.33
C LYS A 226 -15.30 -14.67 8.04
N MET A 227 -14.40 -15.63 7.84
CA MET A 227 -14.30 -16.52 6.69
C MET A 227 -15.66 -16.92 6.07
N PHE A 228 -15.71 -16.94 4.74
CA PHE A 228 -16.88 -16.97 3.84
C PHE A 228 -17.97 -18.04 4.11
N ALA A 229 -17.70 -19.06 4.93
CA ALA A 229 -18.70 -20.06 5.33
C ALA A 229 -19.88 -19.46 6.14
N GLY A 230 -19.71 -18.26 6.69
CA GLY A 230 -20.73 -17.54 7.45
C GLY A 230 -21.59 -16.57 6.63
N LEU A 231 -21.46 -16.50 5.30
CA LEU A 231 -22.28 -15.61 4.48
C LEU A 231 -23.75 -16.07 4.52
N THR A 232 -24.64 -15.24 5.05
CA THR A 232 -26.08 -15.53 5.12
C THR A 232 -26.89 -14.77 4.08
N ASN A 233 -26.40 -13.60 3.66
CA ASN A 233 -27.04 -12.75 2.66
C ASN A 233 -26.88 -13.33 1.24
N LYS A 234 -27.96 -13.30 0.44
CA LYS A 234 -27.99 -13.79 -0.94
C LYS A 234 -27.03 -13.02 -1.85
N GLU A 235 -27.03 -11.69 -1.81
CA GLU A 235 -26.16 -10.82 -2.62
C GLU A 235 -24.68 -11.11 -2.31
N GLU A 236 -24.33 -11.27 -1.04
CA GLU A 236 -22.95 -11.59 -0.63
C GLU A 236 -22.51 -12.97 -1.15
N LYS A 237 -23.41 -13.97 -1.14
CA LYS A 237 -23.15 -15.30 -1.72
C LYS A 237 -22.96 -15.23 -3.23
N GLU A 238 -23.77 -14.43 -3.92
CA GLU A 238 -23.67 -14.22 -5.37
C GLU A 238 -22.35 -13.54 -5.73
N ILE A 239 -22.01 -12.43 -5.06
CA ILE A 239 -20.72 -11.74 -5.23
C ILE A 239 -19.57 -12.72 -5.04
N TYR A 240 -19.57 -13.47 -3.92
CA TYR A 240 -18.52 -14.44 -3.65
C TYR A 240 -18.41 -15.51 -4.75
N SER A 241 -19.54 -16.07 -5.19
CA SER A 241 -19.58 -17.07 -6.26
C SER A 241 -19.00 -16.52 -7.57
N PHE A 242 -19.41 -15.31 -7.96
CA PHE A 242 -18.94 -14.66 -9.18
C PHE A 242 -17.45 -14.36 -9.13
N VAL A 243 -16.95 -13.80 -8.02
CA VAL A 243 -15.51 -13.54 -7.82
C VAL A 243 -14.72 -14.84 -7.86
N LYS A 244 -15.13 -15.86 -7.12
CA LYS A 244 -14.44 -17.15 -7.06
C LYS A 244 -14.35 -17.81 -8.43
N ASN A 245 -15.47 -17.91 -9.14
CA ASN A 245 -15.50 -18.54 -10.46
C ASN A 245 -14.69 -17.72 -11.49
N GLY A 246 -14.80 -16.39 -11.45
CA GLY A 246 -13.99 -15.51 -12.29
C GLY A 246 -12.49 -15.71 -12.06
N ASN A 247 -12.04 -15.76 -10.80
CA ASN A 247 -10.64 -15.98 -10.44
C ASN A 247 -10.13 -17.34 -10.96
N GLN A 248 -10.93 -18.40 -10.84
CA GLN A 248 -10.55 -19.74 -11.33
C GLN A 248 -10.27 -19.78 -12.84
N PHE A 249 -11.01 -18.99 -13.64
CA PHE A 249 -10.76 -18.86 -15.07
C PHE A 249 -9.60 -17.90 -15.37
N TYR A 250 -9.52 -16.79 -14.62
CA TYR A 250 -8.45 -15.81 -14.76
C TYR A 250 -7.06 -16.41 -14.51
N GLU A 251 -6.91 -17.22 -13.45
CA GLU A 251 -5.66 -17.92 -13.11
C GLU A 251 -5.19 -18.88 -14.22
N LYS A 252 -6.09 -19.31 -15.10
CA LYS A 252 -5.81 -20.16 -16.26
C LYS A 252 -5.70 -19.36 -17.57
N ASN A 253 -5.75 -18.02 -17.50
CA ASN A 253 -5.83 -17.11 -18.65
C ASN A 253 -7.04 -17.38 -19.57
N GLU A 254 -8.12 -17.98 -19.05
CA GLU A 254 -9.38 -18.19 -19.78
C GLU A 254 -10.24 -16.90 -19.72
N PHE A 255 -9.74 -15.82 -20.32
CA PHE A 255 -10.25 -14.45 -20.11
C PHE A 255 -11.72 -14.26 -20.49
N ASP A 256 -12.20 -14.86 -21.59
CA ASP A 256 -13.62 -14.78 -21.97
C ASP A 256 -14.55 -15.35 -20.89
N LYS A 257 -14.15 -16.47 -20.26
CA LYS A 257 -14.92 -17.10 -19.18
C LYS A 257 -14.79 -16.34 -17.86
N ALA A 258 -13.64 -15.72 -17.62
CA ALA A 258 -13.44 -14.82 -16.50
C ALA A 258 -14.38 -13.60 -16.61
N ILE A 259 -14.41 -12.95 -17.79
CA ILE A 259 -15.32 -11.84 -18.12
C ILE A 259 -16.77 -12.24 -17.85
N ALA A 260 -17.22 -13.38 -18.38
CA ALA A 260 -18.59 -13.85 -18.21
C ALA A 260 -19.01 -14.04 -16.74
N ASN A 261 -18.06 -14.26 -15.82
CA ASN A 261 -18.35 -14.35 -14.39
C ASN A 261 -18.25 -12.99 -13.70
N TYR A 262 -17.22 -12.19 -13.98
CA TYR A 262 -17.05 -10.88 -13.34
C TYR A 262 -18.08 -9.85 -13.82
N GLU A 263 -18.55 -9.89 -15.08
CA GLU A 263 -19.61 -8.97 -15.56
C GLU A 263 -20.91 -9.12 -14.77
N LYS A 264 -21.17 -10.27 -14.14
CA LYS A 264 -22.31 -10.46 -13.25
C LYS A 264 -22.24 -9.58 -12.01
N LEU A 265 -21.06 -9.11 -11.59
CA LEU A 265 -20.92 -8.12 -10.52
C LEU A 265 -21.48 -6.76 -10.94
N LEU A 266 -21.51 -6.44 -12.24
CA LEU A 266 -22.05 -5.19 -12.76
C LEU A 266 -23.58 -5.13 -12.71
N THR A 267 -24.24 -6.29 -12.58
CA THR A 267 -25.71 -6.38 -12.46
C THR A 267 -26.19 -6.31 -11.03
N ILE A 268 -25.29 -6.38 -10.04
CA ILE A 268 -25.62 -6.31 -8.62
C ILE A 268 -25.50 -4.86 -8.16
N ASN A 269 -26.51 -4.38 -7.42
CA ASN A 269 -26.40 -3.12 -6.69
C ASN A 269 -25.59 -3.33 -5.40
N ILE A 270 -24.26 -3.25 -5.50
CA ILE A 270 -23.35 -3.45 -4.37
C ILE A 270 -23.48 -2.27 -3.40
N LYS A 271 -24.09 -2.51 -2.25
CA LYS A 271 -24.28 -1.48 -1.21
C LYS A 271 -22.94 -1.09 -0.56
N PRO A 272 -22.81 0.12 0.03
CA PRO A 272 -21.58 0.55 0.68
C PRO A 272 -21.07 -0.42 1.76
N GLU A 273 -21.97 -1.00 2.56
CA GLU A 273 -21.57 -1.91 3.65
C GLU A 273 -20.96 -3.22 3.10
N ILE A 274 -21.44 -3.68 1.95
CA ILE A 274 -20.89 -4.82 1.23
C ILE A 274 -19.56 -4.44 0.58
N THR A 275 -19.46 -3.23 0.02
CA THR A 275 -18.22 -2.72 -0.59
C THR A 275 -17.09 -2.67 0.42
N GLU A 276 -17.31 -2.12 1.61
CA GLU A 276 -16.29 -2.06 2.67
C GLU A 276 -15.88 -3.47 3.14
N ARG A 277 -16.85 -4.39 3.25
CA ARG A 277 -16.61 -5.79 3.65
C ARG A 277 -15.82 -6.59 2.60
N PHE A 278 -16.22 -6.51 1.34
CA PHE A 278 -15.65 -7.26 0.22
C PHE A 278 -14.59 -6.46 -0.55
N GLY A 279 -14.22 -5.26 -0.11
CA GLY A 279 -13.49 -4.28 -0.91
C GLY A 279 -12.24 -4.84 -1.55
N TYR A 280 -11.44 -5.59 -0.81
CA TYR A 280 -10.26 -6.26 -1.38
C TYR A 280 -10.61 -7.22 -2.54
N SER A 281 -11.61 -8.08 -2.35
CA SER A 281 -12.03 -9.07 -3.34
C SER A 281 -12.73 -8.43 -4.54
N LEU A 282 -13.53 -7.39 -4.31
CA LEU A 282 -14.19 -6.61 -5.36
C LEU A 282 -13.18 -5.82 -6.18
N ASP A 283 -12.24 -5.13 -5.53
CA ASP A 283 -11.14 -4.44 -6.19
C ASP A 283 -10.38 -5.40 -7.09
N GLN A 284 -9.96 -6.54 -6.56
CA GLN A 284 -9.23 -7.55 -7.34
C GLN A 284 -10.06 -8.08 -8.51
N ALA A 285 -11.35 -8.33 -8.31
CA ALA A 285 -12.24 -8.80 -9.36
C ALA A 285 -12.39 -7.76 -10.49
N PHE A 286 -12.52 -6.48 -10.15
CA PHE A 286 -12.59 -5.42 -11.16
C PHE A 286 -11.25 -5.17 -11.85
N VAL A 287 -10.12 -5.29 -11.16
CA VAL A 287 -8.78 -5.29 -11.80
C VAL A 287 -8.68 -6.46 -12.78
N ASN A 288 -8.99 -7.69 -12.34
CA ASN A 288 -8.91 -8.89 -13.18
C ASN A 288 -9.87 -8.81 -14.37
N LEU A 289 -11.07 -8.26 -14.19
CA LEU A 289 -12.00 -7.98 -15.28
C LEU A 289 -11.40 -6.98 -16.27
N GLY A 290 -10.79 -5.90 -15.77
CA GLY A 290 -10.10 -4.92 -16.61
C GLY A 290 -8.97 -5.55 -17.43
N VAL A 291 -8.12 -6.37 -16.80
CA VAL A 291 -7.05 -7.11 -17.48
C VAL A 291 -7.62 -8.10 -18.50
N SER A 292 -8.70 -8.80 -18.17
CA SER A 292 -9.35 -9.74 -19.09
C SER A 292 -9.91 -9.01 -20.32
N TYR A 293 -10.45 -7.79 -20.14
CA TYR A 293 -10.86 -6.94 -21.26
C TYR A 293 -9.67 -6.48 -22.12
N LEU A 294 -8.53 -6.12 -21.52
CA LEU A 294 -7.32 -5.81 -22.30
C LEU A 294 -6.87 -7.01 -23.13
N ALA A 295 -6.88 -8.21 -22.55
CA ALA A 295 -6.51 -9.45 -23.24
C ALA A 295 -7.48 -9.85 -24.36
N THR A 296 -8.70 -9.30 -24.35
CA THR A 296 -9.74 -9.50 -25.38
C THR A 296 -9.99 -8.23 -26.19
N GLU A 297 -9.01 -7.31 -26.21
CA GLU A 297 -8.97 -6.09 -27.03
C GLU A 297 -10.10 -5.07 -26.76
N ASN A 298 -10.73 -5.12 -25.59
CA ASN A 298 -11.80 -4.20 -25.18
C ASN A 298 -11.32 -3.11 -24.21
N ASN A 299 -10.48 -2.19 -24.71
CA ASN A 299 -9.84 -1.14 -23.88
C ASN A 299 -10.86 -0.23 -23.17
N ALA A 300 -11.97 0.13 -23.82
CA ALA A 300 -12.98 1.00 -23.23
C ALA A 300 -13.62 0.35 -21.98
N LYS A 301 -14.01 -0.92 -22.08
CA LYS A 301 -14.53 -1.66 -20.93
C LYS A 301 -13.45 -1.89 -19.87
N ALA A 302 -12.21 -2.15 -20.26
CA ALA A 302 -11.09 -2.28 -19.33
C ALA A 302 -10.95 -1.04 -18.44
N CYS A 303 -10.94 0.15 -19.06
CA CYS A 303 -10.84 1.42 -18.36
C CYS A 303 -12.01 1.68 -17.41
N ASN A 304 -13.22 1.32 -17.81
CA ASN A 304 -14.38 1.42 -16.93
C ASN A 304 -14.26 0.49 -15.71
N SER A 305 -13.72 -0.72 -15.89
CA SER A 305 -13.45 -1.64 -14.78
C SER A 305 -12.39 -1.10 -13.83
N PHE A 306 -11.26 -0.58 -14.33
CA PHE A 306 -10.23 0.02 -13.48
C PHE A 306 -10.75 1.23 -12.70
N LYS A 307 -11.55 2.10 -13.34
CA LYS A 307 -12.17 3.27 -12.68
C LYS A 307 -13.17 2.91 -11.58
N LYS A 308 -13.66 1.66 -11.51
CA LYS A 308 -14.47 1.20 -10.37
C LYS A 308 -13.67 0.97 -9.10
N VAL A 309 -12.36 0.73 -9.23
CA VAL A 309 -11.45 0.51 -8.09
C VAL A 309 -10.87 1.83 -7.60
N GLY A 310 -10.59 2.76 -8.51
CA GLY A 310 -10.10 4.09 -8.17
C GLY A 310 -9.56 4.84 -9.37
N ASP A 311 -8.81 5.89 -9.10
CA ASP A 311 -8.15 6.72 -10.10
C ASP A 311 -6.62 6.51 -10.09
N LYS A 312 -5.88 7.46 -10.66
CA LYS A 312 -4.41 7.40 -10.76
C LYS A 312 -3.70 7.49 -9.41
N THR A 313 -4.40 7.85 -8.33
CA THR A 313 -3.88 7.84 -6.95
C THR A 313 -4.03 6.46 -6.29
N ASN A 314 -4.80 5.53 -6.89
CA ASN A 314 -4.92 4.16 -6.38
C ASN A 314 -3.90 3.23 -7.05
N PHE A 315 -2.86 2.85 -6.31
CA PHE A 315 -1.78 1.98 -6.78
C PHE A 315 -2.22 0.64 -7.39
N LYS A 316 -3.41 0.11 -7.03
CA LYS A 316 -3.93 -1.14 -7.61
C LYS A 316 -4.29 -0.99 -9.09
N VAL A 317 -4.66 0.21 -9.52
CA VAL A 317 -5.13 0.49 -10.90
C VAL A 317 -4.33 1.54 -11.64
N ARG A 318 -3.50 2.31 -10.93
CA ARG A 318 -2.72 3.42 -11.47
C ARG A 318 -2.01 3.11 -12.78
N ASN A 319 -1.18 2.05 -12.82
CA ASN A 319 -0.37 1.77 -14.01
C ASN A 319 -1.25 1.34 -15.19
N TYR A 320 -2.35 0.63 -14.93
CA TYR A 320 -3.33 0.33 -15.97
C TYR A 320 -3.98 1.60 -16.53
N LEU A 321 -4.39 2.53 -15.66
CA LEU A 321 -5.02 3.78 -16.08
C LEU A 321 -4.06 4.66 -16.89
N ILE A 322 -2.79 4.76 -16.49
CA ILE A 322 -1.78 5.54 -17.20
C ILE A 322 -1.47 4.93 -18.58
N ASN A 323 -1.34 3.61 -18.65
CA ASN A 323 -0.88 2.94 -19.86
C ASN A 323 -2.00 2.72 -20.88
N PHE A 324 -3.25 2.52 -20.43
CA PHE A 324 -4.35 2.10 -21.31
C PHE A 324 -5.54 3.06 -21.38
N CYS A 325 -5.67 4.02 -20.45
CA CYS A 325 -6.90 4.81 -20.29
C CYS A 325 -6.67 6.31 -20.53
N LYS A 326 -6.18 6.64 -21.72
CA LYS A 326 -5.94 8.01 -22.16
C LYS A 326 -7.23 8.74 -22.50
#